data_AF-A0AAN6LVL9-F1
#
_entry.id   AF-A0AAN6LVL9-F1
#
_cell.length_a   1.000
_cell.length_b   1.000
_cell.length_c   1.000
_cell.angle_alpha   90.00
_cell.angle_beta   90.00
_cell.angle_gamma   90.00
#
_symmetry.space_group_name_H-M   'P 1'
#
loop_
_entity.id
_entity.type
_entity.pdbx_description
1 polymer ?
#
loop_
_entity_poly.entity_id
_entity_poly.type
_entity_poly.pdbx_seq_one_letter_code
_entity_poly.pdbx_strand_id
1 'polypeptide(L)'
;MAAPGIDLTQVPMARNPNGNPPDFDHGPSLAGSVQGVGVTLATVTLALLVTRLRVYGKANRGLLWDDIFLILSYIMALMYTVLASTLGRLCRHTWDTPLSEINEDYMKKLVSTSIVVGPMNFFAKAAILMLYYRVFNVEVWMRRACWILGIFFVAAYWQTGK
;
A
#
# COMPACT_ATOMS: atom_id res chain seq x y z
N MET A 1 -16.40 -9.78 -21.77
CA MET A 1 -17.79 -10.29 -21.88
C MET A 1 -17.69 -11.72 -22.38
N ALA A 2 -18.06 -12.70 -21.54
CA ALA A 2 -18.00 -14.12 -21.91
C ALA A 2 -19.18 -14.49 -22.84
N ALA A 3 -19.00 -15.56 -23.62
CA ALA A 3 -20.03 -16.08 -24.52
C ALA A 3 -21.29 -16.52 -23.72
N PRO A 4 -22.50 -16.31 -24.26
CA PRO A 4 -23.74 -16.67 -23.58
C PRO A 4 -23.78 -18.19 -23.32
N GLY A 5 -23.88 -18.58 -22.04
CA GLY A 5 -23.99 -19.99 -21.61
C GLY A 5 -22.80 -20.53 -20.81
N ILE A 6 -21.70 -19.77 -20.63
CA ILE A 6 -20.59 -20.16 -19.76
C ILE A 6 -20.84 -19.65 -18.33
N ASP A 7 -20.93 -20.56 -17.37
CA ASP A 7 -20.99 -20.22 -15.96
C ASP A 7 -19.62 -19.73 -15.46
N LEU A 8 -19.51 -18.43 -15.20
CA LEU A 8 -18.29 -17.76 -14.75
C LEU A 8 -17.85 -18.19 -13.34
N THR A 9 -18.71 -18.87 -12.58
CA THR A 9 -18.37 -19.42 -11.27
C THR A 9 -17.49 -20.68 -11.37
N GLN A 10 -17.48 -21.35 -12.53
CA GLN A 10 -16.74 -22.59 -12.77
C GLN A 10 -15.46 -22.36 -13.59
N VAL A 11 -15.22 -21.12 -14.03
CA VAL A 11 -14.05 -20.77 -14.83
C VAL A 11 -13.00 -20.14 -13.91
N PRO A 12 -11.81 -20.75 -13.76
CA PRO A 12 -10.73 -20.17 -12.98
C PRO A 12 -10.10 -18.97 -13.70
N MET A 13 -9.59 -17.98 -12.95
CA MET A 13 -8.88 -16.82 -13.54
C MET A 13 -7.59 -17.21 -14.27
N ALA A 14 -6.93 -18.28 -13.84
CA ALA A 14 -5.71 -18.78 -14.46
C ALA A 14 -5.73 -20.31 -14.55
N ARG A 15 -4.93 -20.87 -15.48
CA ARG A 15 -4.74 -22.32 -15.56
C ARG A 15 -3.88 -22.79 -14.40
N ASN A 16 -4.32 -23.85 -13.71
CA ASN A 16 -3.52 -24.48 -12.67
C ASN A 16 -2.22 -25.06 -13.27
N PRO A 17 -1.03 -24.64 -12.80
CA PRO A 17 0.25 -25.16 -13.29
C PRO A 17 0.43 -26.67 -13.06
N ASN A 18 -0.24 -27.23 -12.05
CA ASN A 18 -0.14 -28.65 -11.70
C ASN A 18 -1.10 -29.54 -12.52
N GLY A 19 -1.98 -28.94 -13.34
CA GLY A 19 -2.98 -29.67 -14.13
C GLY A 19 -4.17 -30.23 -13.36
N ASN A 20 -4.18 -30.13 -12.03
CA ASN A 20 -5.31 -30.51 -11.18
C ASN A 20 -6.51 -29.57 -11.39
N PRO A 21 -7.76 -30.06 -11.17
CA PRO A 21 -8.94 -29.20 -11.22
C PRO A 21 -8.85 -28.07 -10.17
N PRO A 22 -9.41 -26.87 -10.45
CA PRO A 22 -9.51 -25.77 -9.49
C PRO A 22 -10.24 -26.18 -8.21
N ASP A 23 -9.75 -25.75 -7.05
CA ASP A 23 -10.45 -25.92 -5.78
C ASP A 23 -10.97 -24.57 -5.27
N PHE A 24 -12.20 -24.25 -5.64
CA PHE A 24 -12.83 -22.96 -5.32
C PHE A 24 -13.25 -22.83 -3.86
N ASP A 25 -13.35 -23.91 -3.09
CA ASP A 25 -13.92 -23.90 -1.74
C ASP A 25 -12.88 -24.18 -0.64
N HIS A 26 -11.98 -25.15 -0.85
CA HIS A 26 -11.04 -25.62 0.17
C HIS A 26 -9.58 -25.23 -0.10
N GLY A 27 -9.33 -24.46 -1.17
CA GLY A 27 -7.98 -23.97 -1.49
C GLY A 27 -7.35 -23.14 -0.36
N PRO A 28 -6.02 -23.23 -0.17
CA PRO A 28 -5.31 -22.46 0.85
C PRO A 28 -5.49 -20.96 0.62
N SER A 29 -5.87 -20.23 1.67
CA SER A 29 -6.01 -18.77 1.64
C SER A 29 -4.85 -18.09 2.34
N LEU A 30 -4.27 -17.09 1.68
CA LEU A 30 -3.20 -16.25 2.22
C LEU A 30 -3.74 -15.06 3.04
N ALA A 31 -5.06 -14.97 3.24
CA ALA A 31 -5.70 -13.82 3.89
C ALA A 31 -5.14 -13.57 5.31
N GLY A 32 -4.96 -14.64 6.10
CA GLY A 32 -4.40 -14.53 7.45
C GLY A 32 -2.98 -13.98 7.46
N SER A 33 -2.14 -14.39 6.51
CA SER A 33 -0.78 -13.88 6.38
C SER A 33 -0.74 -12.42 5.95
N VAL A 34 -1.59 -12.01 4.99
CA VAL A 34 -1.69 -10.61 4.55
C VAL A 34 -2.11 -9.71 5.71
N GLN A 35 -3.12 -10.12 6.48
CA GLN A 35 -3.58 -9.38 7.65
C GLN A 35 -2.52 -9.34 8.75
N GLY A 36 -1.87 -10.46 9.03
CA GLY A 36 -0.80 -10.55 10.03
C GLY A 36 0.37 -9.61 9.73
N VAL A 37 0.86 -9.61 8.48
CA VAL A 37 1.94 -8.70 8.04
C VAL A 37 1.48 -7.24 8.11
N GLY A 38 0.26 -6.93 7.66
CA GLY A 38 -0.28 -5.58 7.71
C GLY A 38 -0.38 -5.02 9.13
N VAL A 39 -0.95 -5.79 10.06
CA VAL A 39 -1.15 -5.38 11.46
C VAL A 39 0.18 -5.27 12.20
N THR A 40 1.10 -6.21 12.01
CA THR A 40 2.41 -6.16 12.66
C THR A 40 3.23 -4.94 12.21
N LEU A 41 3.31 -4.68 10.89
CA LEU A 41 3.99 -3.50 10.38
C LEU A 41 3.33 -2.21 10.86
N ALA A 42 1.98 -2.12 10.84
CA ALA A 42 1.27 -0.96 11.33
C ALA A 42 1.53 -0.67 12.82
N THR A 43 1.66 -1.73 13.64
CA THR A 43 1.95 -1.62 15.07
C THR A 43 3.40 -1.15 15.31
N VAL A 44 4.36 -1.72 14.58
CA VAL A 44 5.78 -1.30 14.68
C VAL A 44 5.93 0.15 14.23
N THR A 45 5.31 0.55 13.11
CA THR A 45 5.36 1.93 12.63
C THR A 45 4.72 2.90 13.63
N LEU A 46 3.60 2.52 14.26
CA LEU A 46 2.99 3.34 15.32
C LEU A 46 3.93 3.56 16.49
N ALA A 47 4.59 2.50 16.97
CA ALA A 47 5.52 2.58 18.09
C ALA A 47 6.70 3.53 17.77
N LEU A 48 7.23 3.46 16.55
CA LEU A 48 8.28 4.37 16.08
C LEU A 48 7.79 5.82 15.97
N LEU A 49 6.60 6.03 15.43
CA LEU A 49 6.00 7.36 15.29
C LEU A 49 5.72 8.02 16.65
N VAL A 50 5.17 7.26 17.61
CA VAL A 50 4.95 7.74 18.99
C VAL A 50 6.28 8.06 19.66
N THR A 51 7.29 7.20 19.49
CA THR A 51 8.63 7.44 20.05
C THR A 51 9.21 8.74 19.51
N ARG A 52 9.12 8.95 18.19
CA ARG A 52 9.55 10.19 17.53
C ARG A 52 8.83 11.41 18.11
N LEU A 53 7.49 11.41 18.12
CA LEU A 53 6.70 12.53 18.63
C LEU A 53 7.01 12.85 20.09
N ARG A 54 7.23 11.83 20.94
CA ARG A 54 7.62 12.02 22.35
C ARG A 54 8.98 12.66 22.49
N VAL A 55 9.98 12.20 21.73
CA VAL A 55 11.33 12.78 21.76
C VAL A 55 11.30 14.24 21.31
N TYR A 56 10.58 14.55 20.23
CA TYR A 56 10.45 15.90 19.70
C TYR A 56 9.67 16.85 20.62
N GLY A 57 8.59 16.34 21.23
CA GLY A 57 7.84 17.07 22.25
C GLY A 57 8.69 17.38 23.49
N LYS A 58 9.44 16.40 23.99
CA LYS A 58 10.35 16.59 25.13
C LYS A 58 11.51 17.53 24.81
N ALA A 59 11.98 17.54 23.56
CA ALA A 59 13.02 18.46 23.09
C ALA A 59 12.48 19.88 22.79
N ASN A 60 11.18 20.14 22.99
CA ASN A 60 10.50 21.40 22.75
C ASN A 60 10.71 21.98 21.32
N ARG A 61 10.93 21.08 20.33
CA ARG A 61 11.24 21.47 18.94
C ARG A 61 10.00 21.68 18.06
N GLY A 62 8.80 21.51 18.63
CA GLY A 62 7.52 21.63 17.92
C GLY A 62 7.28 20.51 16.90
N LEU A 63 6.09 20.52 16.29
CA LEU A 63 5.75 19.68 15.14
C LEU A 63 6.34 20.29 13.88
N LEU A 64 7.04 19.47 13.11
CA LEU A 64 7.70 19.92 11.89
C LEU A 64 7.01 19.32 10.67
N TRP A 65 7.26 19.91 9.51
CA TRP A 65 6.65 19.49 8.25
C TRP A 65 6.92 18.01 7.93
N ASP A 66 8.09 17.49 8.30
CA ASP A 66 8.40 16.07 8.17
C ASP A 66 7.51 15.16 9.02
N ASP A 67 7.14 15.59 10.24
CA ASP A 67 6.25 14.84 11.11
C ASP A 67 4.82 14.82 10.57
N ILE A 68 4.35 15.91 9.97
CA ILE A 68 3.03 15.98 9.33
C ILE A 68 2.94 15.01 8.15
N PHE A 69 3.95 15.01 7.27
CA PHE A 69 4.00 14.07 6.15
C PHE A 69 4.08 12.60 6.62
N LEU A 70 4.82 12.35 7.71
CA LEU A 70 4.91 11.02 8.30
C LEU A 70 3.57 10.53 8.87
N ILE A 71 2.86 11.40 9.60
CA ILE A 71 1.52 11.09 10.14
C ILE A 71 0.53 10.84 9.00
N LEU A 72 0.54 11.68 7.96
CA LEU A 72 -0.35 11.50 6.81
C LEU A 72 -0.06 10.20 6.06
N SER A 73 1.22 9.87 5.86
CA SER A 73 1.63 8.59 5.28
C SER A 73 1.14 7.40 6.11
N TYR A 74 1.25 7.48 7.45
CA TYR A 74 0.78 6.44 8.34
C TYR A 74 -0.74 6.24 8.28
N ILE A 75 -1.53 7.32 8.24
CA ILE A 75 -2.99 7.24 8.07
C ILE A 75 -3.37 6.54 6.76
N MET A 76 -2.69 6.89 5.67
CA MET A 76 -2.91 6.26 4.37
C MET A 76 -2.50 4.78 4.37
N ALA A 77 -1.41 4.44 5.07
CA ALA A 77 -0.99 3.05 5.27
C ALA A 77 -2.03 2.23 6.04
N LEU A 78 -2.64 2.80 7.09
CA LEU A 78 -3.74 2.15 7.81
C LEU A 78 -4.95 1.92 6.90
N MET A 79 -5.35 2.93 6.12
CA MET A 79 -6.42 2.77 5.12
C MET A 79 -6.12 1.63 4.14
N TYR A 80 -4.89 1.56 3.63
CA TYR A 80 -4.46 0.49 2.74
C TYR A 80 -4.54 -0.89 3.42
N THR A 81 -4.06 -1.03 4.65
CA THR A 81 -4.13 -2.28 5.39
C THR A 81 -5.57 -2.73 5.63
N VAL A 82 -6.49 -1.80 5.95
CA VAL A 82 -7.91 -2.09 6.10
C VAL A 82 -8.51 -2.55 4.77
N LEU A 83 -8.28 -1.80 3.69
CA LEU A 83 -8.76 -2.16 2.35
C LEU A 83 -8.26 -3.55 1.93
N ALA A 84 -6.96 -3.81 2.06
CA ALA A 84 -6.36 -5.11 1.77
C ALA A 84 -6.98 -6.25 2.58
N SER A 85 -7.34 -5.99 3.84
CA SER A 85 -7.99 -6.99 4.70
C SER A 85 -9.41 -7.37 4.23
N THR A 86 -10.07 -6.51 3.45
CA THR A 86 -11.41 -6.78 2.87
C THR A 86 -11.38 -7.62 1.58
N LEU A 87 -10.19 -7.98 1.07
CA LEU A 87 -9.99 -8.78 -0.15
C LEU A 87 -9.85 -10.29 0.12
N GLY A 88 -10.25 -10.79 1.29
CA GLY A 88 -9.95 -12.15 1.76
C GLY A 88 -10.25 -13.31 0.78
N ARG A 89 -11.27 -13.19 -0.10
CA ARG A 89 -11.58 -14.20 -1.13
C ARG A 89 -10.55 -14.27 -2.27
N LEU A 90 -9.91 -13.14 -2.57
CA LEU A 90 -8.89 -13.00 -3.62
C LEU A 90 -7.47 -13.33 -3.11
N CYS A 91 -7.34 -13.63 -1.83
CA CYS A 91 -6.07 -14.08 -1.24
C CYS A 91 -5.78 -15.57 -1.52
N ARG A 92 -6.59 -16.23 -2.34
CA ARG A 92 -6.34 -17.57 -2.86
C ARG A 92 -5.48 -17.49 -4.12
N HIS A 93 -4.98 -18.64 -4.56
CA HIS A 93 -4.30 -18.68 -5.84
C HIS A 93 -5.24 -18.28 -6.99
N THR A 94 -4.66 -17.65 -8.01
CA THR A 94 -5.41 -17.15 -9.18
C THR A 94 -6.13 -18.28 -9.92
N TRP A 95 -5.62 -19.51 -9.85
CA TRP A 95 -6.28 -20.69 -10.44
C TRP A 95 -7.36 -21.32 -9.53
N ASP A 96 -7.44 -20.95 -8.25
CA ASP A 96 -8.45 -21.40 -7.29
C ASP A 96 -9.51 -20.32 -7.01
N THR A 97 -9.51 -19.25 -7.80
CA THR A 97 -10.46 -18.14 -7.69
C THR A 97 -11.31 -18.06 -8.95
N PRO A 98 -12.65 -18.10 -8.85
CA PRO A 98 -13.51 -18.08 -10.01
C PRO A 98 -13.57 -16.69 -10.64
N LEU A 99 -13.78 -16.64 -11.96
CA LEU A 99 -13.85 -15.38 -12.72
C LEU A 99 -15.01 -14.49 -12.27
N SER A 100 -16.07 -15.10 -11.72
CA SER A 100 -17.21 -14.41 -11.12
C SER A 100 -16.86 -13.53 -9.91
N GLU A 101 -15.65 -13.62 -9.34
CA GLU A 101 -15.22 -12.72 -8.26
C GLU A 101 -14.72 -11.37 -8.78
N ILE A 102 -14.50 -11.23 -10.10
CA ILE A 102 -14.24 -9.94 -10.77
C ILE A 102 -15.57 -9.19 -10.95
N ASN A 103 -16.17 -8.80 -9.83
CA ASN A 103 -17.42 -8.05 -9.79
C ASN A 103 -17.17 -6.54 -9.67
N GLU A 104 -18.26 -5.77 -9.74
CA GLU A 104 -18.22 -4.32 -9.53
C GLU A 104 -17.58 -3.94 -8.19
N ASP A 105 -17.86 -4.70 -7.12
CA ASP A 105 -17.26 -4.49 -5.80
C ASP A 105 -15.74 -4.69 -5.79
N TYR A 106 -15.24 -5.66 -6.57
CA TYR A 106 -13.81 -5.87 -6.73
C TYR A 106 -13.17 -4.68 -7.45
N MET A 107 -13.77 -4.22 -8.55
CA MET A 107 -13.28 -3.07 -9.29
C MET A 107 -13.27 -1.79 -8.44
N LYS A 108 -14.32 -1.56 -7.63
CA LYS A 108 -14.37 -0.45 -6.66
C LYS A 108 -13.22 -0.52 -5.67
N LYS A 109 -13.01 -1.68 -5.03
CA LYS A 109 -11.90 -1.89 -4.08
C LYS A 109 -10.53 -1.72 -4.72
N LEU A 110 -10.35 -2.19 -5.96
CA LEU A 110 -9.11 -2.06 -6.70
C LEU A 110 -8.79 -0.59 -6.98
N VAL A 111 -9.77 0.17 -7.46
CA VAL A 111 -9.62 1.62 -7.69
C VAL A 111 -9.33 2.35 -6.38
N SER A 112 -10.07 2.05 -5.30
CA SER A 112 -9.82 2.65 -3.98
C SER A 112 -8.40 2.36 -3.48
N THR A 113 -7.91 1.14 -3.66
CA THR A 113 -6.56 0.74 -3.24
C THR A 113 -5.49 1.51 -4.03
N SER A 114 -5.64 1.60 -5.35
CA SER A 114 -4.71 2.34 -6.22
C SER A 114 -4.64 3.84 -5.87
N ILE A 115 -5.79 4.45 -5.54
CA ILE A 115 -5.86 5.86 -5.13
C ILE A 115 -5.12 6.09 -3.80
N VAL A 116 -5.11 5.12 -2.89
CA VAL A 116 -4.46 5.25 -1.57
C VAL A 116 -2.96 4.95 -1.63
N VAL A 117 -2.55 3.92 -2.37
CA VAL A 117 -1.14 3.47 -2.43
C VAL A 117 -0.20 4.55 -2.96
N GLY A 118 -0.65 5.33 -3.94
CA GLY A 118 0.14 6.40 -4.54
C GLY A 118 0.53 7.49 -3.53
N PRO A 119 -0.44 8.23 -2.95
CA PRO A 119 -0.20 9.20 -1.89
C PRO A 119 0.55 8.62 -0.68
N MET A 120 0.23 7.39 -0.26
CA MET A 120 0.91 6.71 0.86
C MET A 120 2.43 6.66 0.64
N ASN A 121 2.85 6.16 -0.52
CA ASN A 121 4.26 6.02 -0.90
C ASN A 121 4.93 7.38 -1.12
N PHE A 122 4.20 8.34 -1.70
CA PHE A 122 4.69 9.70 -1.89
C PHE A 122 5.01 10.38 -0.56
N PHE A 123 4.05 10.40 0.37
CA PHE A 123 4.24 11.04 1.67
C PHE A 123 5.31 10.35 2.53
N ALA A 124 5.44 9.02 2.46
CA ALA A 124 6.52 8.30 3.13
C ALA A 124 7.90 8.78 2.66
N LYS A 125 8.10 8.86 1.34
CA LYS A 125 9.38 9.29 0.74
C LYS A 125 9.63 10.77 0.96
N ALA A 126 8.59 11.60 0.89
CA ALA A 126 8.66 13.03 1.17
C ALA A 126 9.08 13.30 2.63
N ALA A 127 8.52 12.57 3.60
CA ALA A 127 8.91 12.68 5.01
C ALA A 127 10.40 12.35 5.23
N ILE A 128 10.90 11.30 4.56
CA ILE A 128 12.31 10.92 4.60
C ILE A 128 13.19 12.01 3.98
N LEU A 129 12.85 12.50 2.79
CA LEU A 129 13.61 13.58 2.13
C LEU A 129 13.68 14.85 2.98
N MET A 130 12.57 15.24 3.61
CA MET A 130 12.52 16.40 4.49
C MET A 130 13.40 16.19 5.74
N LEU A 131 13.43 14.98 6.29
CA LEU A 131 14.36 14.62 7.35
C LEU A 131 15.82 14.74 6.90
N TYR A 132 16.18 14.20 5.73
CA TYR A 132 17.55 14.30 5.20
C TYR A 132 17.95 15.75 4.93
N TYR A 133 17.07 16.53 4.30
CA TYR A 133 17.29 17.95 4.04
C TYR A 133 17.62 18.72 5.33
N ARG A 134 16.94 18.37 6.42
CA ARG A 134 17.16 19.02 7.72
C ARG A 134 18.45 18.55 8.39
N VAL A 135 18.70 17.24 8.44
CA VAL A 135 19.87 16.66 9.14
C VAL A 135 21.16 17.10 8.45
N PHE A 136 21.17 17.13 7.12
CA PHE A 136 22.35 17.43 6.32
C PHE A 136 22.27 18.80 5.64
N ASN A 137 21.55 19.77 6.22
CA ASN A 137 21.39 21.10 5.63
C ASN A 137 22.73 21.81 5.38
N VAL A 138 23.76 21.48 6.18
CA VAL A 138 25.11 22.02 6.04
C VAL A 138 25.77 21.61 4.72
N GLU A 139 25.45 20.43 4.19
CA GLU A 139 26.07 19.87 2.98
C GLU A 139 25.30 20.28 1.72
N VAL A 140 25.90 21.16 0.92
CA VAL A 140 25.29 21.72 -0.30
C VAL A 140 24.92 20.64 -1.32
N TRP A 141 25.71 19.57 -1.40
CA TRP A 141 25.44 18.43 -2.29
C TRP A 141 24.16 17.69 -1.88
N MET A 142 24.02 17.38 -0.58
CA MET A 142 22.84 16.69 -0.06
C MET A 142 21.59 17.54 -0.23
N ARG A 143 21.70 18.85 -0.05
CA ARG A 143 20.60 19.80 -0.27
C ARG A 143 20.10 19.80 -1.71
N ARG A 144 21.02 19.77 -2.69
CA ARG A 144 20.68 19.68 -4.12
C ARG A 144 20.06 18.33 -4.47
N ALA A 145 20.63 17.24 -3.94
CA ALA A 145 20.10 15.89 -4.13
C ALA A 145 18.66 15.77 -3.60
N CYS A 146 18.36 16.30 -2.41
CA CYS A 146 17.01 16.29 -1.86
C CYS A 146 16.01 17.06 -2.72
N TRP A 147 16.42 18.20 -3.29
CA TRP A 147 15.58 18.98 -4.20
C TRP A 147 15.31 18.26 -5.52
N ILE A 148 16.34 17.68 -6.14
CA ILE A 148 16.21 16.90 -7.38
C ILE A 148 15.30 15.70 -7.16
N LEU A 149 15.51 14.95 -6.07
CA LEU A 149 14.68 13.80 -5.72
C LEU A 149 13.24 14.20 -5.38
N GLY A 150 13.04 15.34 -4.71
CA GLY A 150 11.71 15.88 -4.43
C GLY A 150 10.93 16.16 -5.71
N ILE A 151 11.55 16.87 -6.66
CA ILE A 151 10.95 17.15 -7.99
C ILE A 151 10.69 15.84 -8.74
N PHE A 152 11.65 14.90 -8.71
CA PHE A 152 11.49 13.60 -9.34
C PHE A 152 10.29 12.83 -8.77
N PHE A 153 10.10 12.79 -7.44
CA PHE A 153 8.96 12.08 -6.84
C PHE A 153 7.62 12.74 -7.15
N VAL A 154 7.55 14.08 -7.20
CA VAL A 154 6.34 14.78 -7.64
C VAL A 154 6.03 14.44 -9.10
N ALA A 155 7.04 14.49 -9.98
CA ALA A 155 6.89 14.19 -11.39
C ALA A 155 6.49 12.72 -11.64
N ALA A 156 7.13 11.78 -10.94
CA ALA A 156 6.84 10.34 -11.05
C ALA A 156 5.42 10.03 -10.57
N TYR A 157 4.93 10.70 -9.52
CA TYR A 157 3.56 10.54 -9.06
C TYR A 157 2.53 11.04 -10.09
N TRP A 158 2.83 12.12 -10.81
CA TRP A 158 1.94 12.64 -11.87
C TRP A 158 1.97 11.81 -13.16
N GLN A 159 2.98 10.97 -13.37
CA GLN A 159 3.09 10.13 -14.57
C GLN A 159 2.21 8.89 -14.55
N THR A 160 1.77 8.42 -13.37
CA THR A 160 0.88 7.25 -13.23
C THR A 160 -0.59 7.51 -13.59
N GLY A 161 -0.93 8.72 -14.06
CA GLY A 161 -2.29 9.10 -14.46
C GLY A 161 -2.59 8.94 -15.96
N LYS A 162 -1.81 8.16 -16.72
CA LYS A 162 -2.05 7.89 -18.14
C LYS A 162 -2.39 6.43 -18.40
#